data_AF-A0A973X8J3-F1
#
_entry.id   AF-A0A973X8J3-F1
#
_cell.length_a   1.000
_cell.length_b   1.000
_cell.length_c   1.000
_cell.angle_alpha   90.00
_cell.angle_beta   90.00
_cell.angle_gamma   90.00
#
_symmetry.space_group_name_H-M   'P 1'
#
loop_
_entity.id
_entity.type
_entity.pdbx_description
1 polymer ?
#
loop_
_entity_poly.entity_id
_entity_poly.type
_entity_poly.pdbx_seq_one_letter_code
_entity_poly.pdbx_strand_id
1 'polypeptide(L)'
;LVVTGLTANSKTYDATTAAGLGGTAAINVLSGDAVTVGGTASGTFANKNVGTAKAVTVTGNILSGADADNYSLVQQSGLTADITPANLVVTGLTANSKTYDATTAAGLGGTAAINALPGDTVILGGTASGTFANKNVGTAKAVTVTGNTIRGADAGNYTLVQQSGLTADIDKANATVTGNSDSVTYNGQNHSVSGFTVSGLVNGELTTVLTGVSAAGSGTNAGSYDVVPVGTDSNYRLTLTNGKLTIAKVDLTVSANDERKAYDGLRYSGGNGVTYAGFITGETSNVLGGTLGYAGSSQGALDAGSYAITPAGLNSVNYRLRFIDGLLSISAPPPVAPAVVLPPLPSPSANPPPLGTASSDGPSGASVSLSQNGRVTSGNGISIPLPTQLASAATGSNAVISVTTVNGGVLPAWLKFNPETKTFVATAVPDGALPMQVMVTINGQRTTVVISNHAEE
;
A
#
# COMPACT_ATOMS: atom_id res chain seq x y z
N LEU A 1 73.37 -74.68 -13.52
CA LEU A 1 73.23 -73.65 -12.47
C LEU A 1 71.94 -72.87 -12.70
N VAL A 2 71.16 -72.63 -11.65
CA VAL A 2 69.94 -71.81 -11.72
C VAL A 2 70.27 -70.42 -11.20
N VAL A 3 69.88 -69.38 -11.94
CA VAL A 3 69.98 -67.99 -11.47
C VAL A 3 68.96 -67.76 -10.35
N THR A 4 69.40 -67.13 -9.26
CA THR A 4 68.56 -66.67 -8.15
C THR A 4 68.87 -65.20 -7.81
N GLY A 5 68.14 -64.61 -6.86
CA GLY A 5 68.44 -63.28 -6.31
C GLY A 5 67.86 -62.09 -7.09
N LEU A 6 67.20 -62.32 -8.22
CA LEU A 6 66.46 -61.29 -8.95
C LEU A 6 65.04 -61.12 -8.40
N THR A 7 64.50 -59.92 -8.53
CA THR A 7 63.08 -59.59 -8.29
C THR A 7 62.49 -58.88 -9.50
N ALA A 8 61.16 -58.89 -9.65
CA ALA A 8 60.46 -58.11 -10.65
C ALA A 8 59.73 -56.94 -10.01
N ASN A 9 59.81 -55.76 -10.63
CA ASN A 9 59.20 -54.54 -10.14
C ASN A 9 57.86 -54.29 -10.86
N SER A 10 56.81 -53.99 -10.09
CA SER A 10 55.54 -53.51 -10.63
C SER A 10 55.71 -52.16 -11.33
N LYS A 11 54.84 -51.87 -12.30
CA LYS A 11 54.87 -50.62 -13.08
C LYS A 11 53.48 -50.07 -13.32
N THR A 12 53.42 -48.81 -13.71
CA THR A 12 52.25 -48.23 -14.39
C THR A 12 52.33 -48.58 -15.87
N TYR A 13 51.17 -48.78 -16.49
CA TYR A 13 51.05 -49.06 -17.91
C TYR A 13 51.77 -48.00 -18.75
N ASP A 14 52.64 -48.45 -19.66
CA ASP A 14 53.45 -47.60 -20.54
C ASP A 14 53.44 -48.10 -22.00
N ALA A 15 52.45 -48.92 -22.35
CA ALA A 15 52.30 -49.59 -23.64
C ALA A 15 53.42 -50.57 -24.04
N THR A 16 54.36 -50.91 -23.15
CA THR A 16 55.44 -51.88 -23.42
C THR A 16 55.33 -53.15 -22.60
N THR A 17 56.02 -54.22 -23.03
CA THR A 17 56.16 -55.47 -22.28
C THR A 17 57.40 -55.50 -21.36
N ALA A 18 58.23 -54.45 -21.36
CA ALA A 18 59.45 -54.43 -20.55
C ALA A 18 59.13 -54.44 -19.05
N ALA A 19 59.79 -55.34 -18.31
CA ALA A 19 59.70 -55.43 -16.86
C ALA A 19 61.01 -54.95 -16.23
N GLY A 20 60.92 -54.05 -15.26
CA GLY A 20 62.07 -53.67 -14.45
C GLY A 20 62.46 -54.83 -13.54
N LEU A 21 63.75 -55.19 -13.55
CA LEU A 21 64.30 -56.16 -12.62
C LEU A 21 65.03 -55.45 -11.48
N GLY A 22 64.94 -56.02 -10.28
CA GLY A 22 65.74 -55.64 -9.10
C GLY A 22 66.57 -56.81 -8.59
N GLY A 23 67.27 -56.59 -7.48
CA GLY A 23 68.13 -57.61 -6.87
C GLY A 23 69.46 -57.80 -7.61
N THR A 24 70.15 -58.89 -7.31
CA THR A 24 71.45 -59.23 -7.90
C THR A 24 71.44 -60.70 -8.27
N ALA A 25 71.72 -60.98 -9.54
CA ALA A 25 71.80 -62.35 -10.03
C ALA A 25 72.90 -63.12 -9.27
N ALA A 26 72.54 -64.31 -8.79
CA ALA A 26 73.42 -65.22 -8.09
C ALA A 26 73.29 -66.64 -8.64
N ILE A 27 74.34 -67.44 -8.47
CA ILE A 27 74.41 -68.86 -8.83
C ILE A 27 75.12 -69.62 -7.70
N ASN A 28 74.76 -70.89 -7.50
CA ASN A 28 75.42 -71.75 -6.51
C ASN A 28 76.36 -72.74 -7.20
N VAL A 29 77.66 -72.44 -7.23
CA VAL A 29 78.70 -73.18 -7.95
C VAL A 29 79.26 -74.30 -7.07
N LEU A 30 79.71 -75.43 -7.66
CA LEU A 30 80.40 -76.47 -6.90
C LEU A 30 81.74 -75.97 -6.37
N SER A 31 82.11 -76.41 -5.16
CA SER A 31 83.36 -75.99 -4.52
C SER A 31 84.58 -76.41 -5.35
N GLY A 32 85.42 -75.44 -5.69
CA GLY A 32 86.63 -75.64 -6.52
C GLY A 32 86.51 -75.11 -7.94
N ASP A 33 85.29 -74.92 -8.44
CA ASP A 33 85.04 -74.43 -9.80
C ASP A 33 85.00 -72.90 -9.85
N ALA A 34 85.66 -72.32 -10.85
CA ALA A 34 85.69 -70.89 -11.12
C ALA A 34 84.60 -70.51 -12.14
N VAL A 35 83.39 -70.22 -11.64
CA VAL A 35 82.23 -69.79 -12.44
C VAL A 35 81.58 -68.55 -11.82
N THR A 36 81.21 -67.58 -12.65
CA THR A 36 80.50 -66.35 -12.27
C THR A 36 79.28 -66.15 -13.16
N VAL A 37 78.25 -65.49 -12.63
CA VAL A 37 77.09 -65.05 -13.42
C VAL A 37 77.25 -63.58 -13.78
N GLY A 38 77.12 -63.28 -15.07
CA GLY A 38 77.21 -61.92 -15.63
C GLY A 38 76.15 -61.70 -16.71
N GLY A 39 76.45 -60.78 -17.64
CA GLY A 39 75.50 -60.35 -18.66
C GLY A 39 74.56 -59.25 -18.15
N THR A 40 73.55 -58.92 -18.96
CA THR A 40 72.55 -57.90 -18.62
C THR A 40 71.19 -58.56 -18.55
N ALA A 41 70.72 -58.83 -17.33
CA ALA A 41 69.41 -59.41 -17.12
C ALA A 41 68.32 -58.50 -17.69
N SER A 42 67.42 -59.07 -18.49
CA SER A 42 66.26 -58.37 -19.06
C SER A 42 64.98 -59.10 -18.66
N GLY A 43 64.01 -58.34 -18.15
CA GLY A 43 62.70 -58.82 -17.75
C GLY A 43 61.64 -58.47 -18.80
N THR A 44 60.72 -59.40 -19.09
CA THR A 44 59.61 -59.14 -20.02
C THR A 44 58.31 -59.78 -19.52
N PHE A 45 57.23 -58.99 -19.51
CA PHE A 45 55.87 -59.47 -19.28
C PHE A 45 55.33 -60.19 -20.53
N ALA A 46 54.44 -61.16 -20.34
CA ALA A 46 53.80 -61.87 -21.45
C ALA A 46 52.99 -60.96 -22.39
N ASN A 47 52.42 -59.87 -21.87
CA ASN A 47 51.78 -58.82 -22.63
C ASN A 47 51.80 -57.50 -21.84
N LYS A 48 51.57 -56.38 -22.55
CA LYS A 48 51.59 -55.03 -21.99
C LYS A 48 50.40 -54.72 -21.06
N ASN A 49 49.32 -55.48 -21.12
CA ASN A 49 48.04 -55.10 -20.51
C ASN A 49 48.07 -55.10 -18.99
N VAL A 50 47.28 -54.23 -18.37
CA VAL A 50 47.05 -54.16 -16.92
C VAL A 50 46.70 -55.52 -16.35
N GLY A 51 47.19 -55.81 -15.15
CA GLY A 51 46.90 -57.04 -14.43
C GLY A 51 47.78 -57.20 -13.20
N THR A 52 47.31 -58.04 -12.27
CA THR A 52 48.04 -58.39 -11.06
C THR A 52 48.85 -59.67 -11.24
N ALA A 53 49.93 -59.79 -10.48
CA ALA A 53 50.81 -60.96 -10.43
C ALA A 53 51.21 -61.50 -11.82
N LYS A 54 51.47 -60.62 -12.78
CA LYS A 54 51.83 -61.02 -14.14
C LYS A 54 53.22 -61.65 -14.15
N ALA A 55 53.33 -62.80 -14.80
CA ALA A 55 54.60 -63.50 -14.95
C ALA A 55 55.63 -62.63 -15.71
N VAL A 56 56.87 -62.64 -15.22
CA VAL A 56 58.02 -61.98 -15.83
C VAL A 56 59.06 -63.03 -16.23
N THR A 57 59.35 -63.08 -17.53
CA THR A 57 60.41 -63.93 -18.08
C THR A 57 61.74 -63.20 -17.99
N VAL A 58 62.76 -63.85 -17.42
CA VAL A 58 64.13 -63.33 -17.33
C VAL A 58 65.00 -63.96 -18.42
N THR A 59 65.78 -63.11 -19.09
CA THR A 59 66.80 -63.52 -20.08
C THR A 59 68.08 -62.70 -19.88
N GLY A 60 69.14 -63.02 -20.61
CA GLY A 60 70.34 -62.16 -20.71
C GLY A 60 71.42 -62.38 -19.64
N ASN A 61 71.17 -63.20 -18.61
CA ASN A 61 72.26 -63.68 -17.75
C ASN A 61 73.09 -64.72 -18.51
N ILE A 62 74.40 -64.69 -18.33
CA ILE A 62 75.36 -65.63 -18.92
C ILE A 62 76.33 -66.14 -17.85
N LEU A 63 76.92 -67.32 -18.08
CA LEU A 63 78.02 -67.82 -17.27
C LEU A 63 79.36 -67.37 -17.87
N SER A 64 80.33 -67.14 -17.00
CA SER A 64 81.72 -66.88 -17.40
C SER A 64 82.69 -67.40 -16.33
N GLY A 65 83.96 -67.62 -16.70
CA GLY A 65 84.97 -68.24 -15.84
C GLY A 65 85.55 -69.51 -16.47
N ALA A 66 86.61 -70.06 -15.88
CA ALA A 66 87.37 -71.17 -16.46
C ALA A 66 86.54 -72.46 -16.59
N ASP A 67 85.63 -72.69 -15.65
CA ASP A 67 84.82 -73.92 -15.59
C ASP A 67 83.39 -73.71 -16.12
N ALA A 68 83.09 -72.56 -16.74
CA ALA A 68 81.73 -72.18 -17.13
C ALA A 68 81.08 -73.15 -18.13
N ASP A 69 81.88 -73.71 -19.06
CA ASP A 69 81.41 -74.64 -20.10
C ASP A 69 80.96 -76.00 -19.53
N ASN A 70 81.33 -76.32 -18.29
CA ASN A 70 80.87 -77.52 -17.59
C ASN A 70 79.42 -77.40 -17.09
N TYR A 71 78.81 -76.21 -17.19
CA TYR A 71 77.49 -75.92 -16.63
C TYR A 71 76.51 -75.42 -17.68
N SER A 72 75.27 -75.90 -17.60
CA SER A 72 74.13 -75.26 -18.27
C SER A 72 73.51 -74.19 -17.38
N LEU A 73 73.19 -73.02 -17.94
CA LEU A 73 72.50 -71.96 -17.21
C LEU A 73 70.99 -72.07 -17.38
N VAL A 74 70.27 -72.02 -16.26
CA VAL A 74 68.82 -71.87 -16.22
C VAL A 74 68.50 -70.49 -15.66
N GLN A 75 67.78 -69.67 -16.42
CA GLN A 75 67.34 -68.34 -15.98
C GLN A 75 66.35 -68.45 -14.82
N GLN A 76 66.30 -67.44 -13.96
CA GLN A 76 65.36 -67.42 -12.85
C GLN A 76 63.91 -67.42 -13.36
N SER A 77 63.06 -68.26 -12.76
CA SER A 77 61.63 -68.36 -13.06
C SER A 77 60.77 -68.01 -11.85
N GLY A 78 59.45 -67.88 -12.04
CA GLY A 78 58.49 -67.63 -10.96
C GLY A 78 58.41 -66.18 -10.50
N LEU A 79 59.09 -65.24 -11.17
CA LEU A 79 58.92 -63.82 -10.89
C LEU A 79 57.57 -63.32 -11.37
N THR A 80 56.92 -62.52 -10.53
CA THR A 80 55.67 -61.83 -10.86
C THR A 80 55.73 -60.36 -10.47
N ALA A 81 55.00 -59.53 -11.19
CA ALA A 81 54.84 -58.11 -10.91
C ALA A 81 53.50 -57.59 -11.45
N ASP A 82 53.02 -56.48 -10.91
CA ASP A 82 51.76 -55.87 -11.36
C ASP A 82 51.99 -54.84 -12.46
N ILE A 83 51.03 -54.72 -13.38
CA ILE A 83 50.87 -53.54 -14.24
C ILE A 83 49.59 -52.84 -13.82
N THR A 84 49.72 -51.63 -13.29
CA THR A 84 48.59 -50.77 -12.87
C THR A 84 48.16 -49.84 -14.01
N PRO A 85 46.87 -49.44 -14.09
CA PRO A 85 46.40 -48.54 -15.16
C PRO A 85 47.12 -47.20 -15.19
N ALA A 86 47.33 -46.66 -16.39
CA ALA A 86 47.77 -45.28 -16.57
C ALA A 86 46.59 -44.32 -16.48
N ASN A 87 46.80 -43.11 -15.95
CA ASN A 87 45.78 -42.08 -16.00
C ASN A 87 45.65 -41.52 -17.42
N LEU A 88 44.43 -41.44 -17.94
CA LEU A 88 44.12 -40.79 -19.21
C LEU A 88 43.22 -39.59 -18.95
N VAL A 89 43.76 -38.39 -19.08
CA VAL A 89 43.06 -37.15 -18.73
C VAL A 89 42.27 -36.64 -19.93
N VAL A 90 40.98 -36.33 -19.71
CA VAL A 90 40.16 -35.60 -20.68
C VAL A 90 40.60 -34.14 -20.72
N THR A 91 40.74 -33.60 -21.93
CA THR A 91 41.12 -32.20 -22.19
C THR A 91 40.22 -31.58 -23.26
N GLY A 92 40.38 -30.29 -23.54
CA GLY A 92 39.72 -29.61 -24.67
C GLY A 92 38.31 -29.07 -24.41
N LEU A 93 37.75 -29.31 -23.22
CA LEU A 93 36.49 -28.70 -22.80
C LEU A 93 36.70 -27.29 -22.23
N THR A 94 35.69 -26.44 -22.38
CA THR A 94 35.56 -25.14 -21.69
C THR A 94 34.23 -25.08 -20.97
N ALA A 95 34.12 -24.22 -19.95
CA ALA A 95 32.83 -23.92 -19.32
C ALA A 95 32.34 -22.54 -19.78
N ASN A 96 31.06 -22.45 -20.10
CA ASN A 96 30.44 -21.22 -20.58
C ASN A 96 29.74 -20.50 -19.43
N SER A 97 30.00 -19.21 -19.27
CA SER A 97 29.24 -18.36 -18.36
C SER A 97 27.77 -18.31 -18.77
N LYS A 98 26.89 -18.09 -17.79
CA LYS A 98 25.45 -18.03 -18.00
C LYS A 98 24.81 -16.94 -17.16
N THR A 99 23.61 -16.52 -17.55
CA THR A 99 22.73 -15.76 -16.66
C THR A 99 22.02 -16.72 -15.70
N TYR A 100 21.76 -16.27 -14.48
CA TYR A 100 21.01 -17.00 -13.46
C TYR A 100 19.69 -17.53 -14.03
N ASP A 101 19.51 -18.84 -14.00
CA ASP A 101 18.32 -19.53 -14.50
C ASP A 101 17.72 -20.48 -13.46
N ALA A 102 18.10 -20.29 -12.20
CA ALA A 102 17.75 -21.12 -11.06
C ALA A 102 18.18 -22.60 -11.11
N THR A 103 19.14 -22.96 -11.98
CA THR A 103 19.69 -24.33 -12.07
C THR A 103 21.19 -24.38 -11.80
N THR A 104 21.71 -25.58 -11.51
CA THR A 104 23.15 -25.84 -11.36
C THR A 104 23.83 -26.29 -12.66
N ALA A 105 23.09 -26.44 -13.75
CA ALA A 105 23.66 -26.91 -15.02
C ALA A 105 24.62 -25.87 -15.61
N ALA A 106 25.83 -26.31 -15.97
CA ALA A 106 26.81 -25.50 -16.66
C ALA A 106 26.87 -25.92 -18.13
N GLY A 107 26.78 -24.95 -19.04
CA GLY A 107 27.03 -25.19 -20.46
C GLY A 107 28.50 -25.49 -20.67
N LEU A 108 28.81 -26.57 -21.37
CA LEU A 108 30.17 -26.88 -21.80
C LEU A 108 30.36 -26.48 -23.26
N GLY A 109 31.55 -25.97 -23.58
CA GLY A 109 32.03 -25.72 -24.92
C GLY A 109 33.27 -26.55 -25.24
N GLY A 110 33.87 -26.31 -26.40
CA GLY A 110 35.06 -27.02 -26.87
C GLY A 110 34.75 -28.45 -27.34
N THR A 111 35.78 -29.28 -27.44
CA THR A 111 35.66 -30.67 -27.87
C THR A 111 36.52 -31.52 -26.95
N ALA A 112 35.88 -32.46 -26.25
CA ALA A 112 36.58 -33.37 -25.37
C ALA A 112 37.55 -34.24 -26.18
N ALA A 113 38.78 -34.35 -25.68
CA ALA A 113 39.85 -35.11 -26.29
C ALA A 113 40.64 -35.88 -25.23
N ILE A 114 41.28 -36.97 -25.67
CA ILE A 114 42.22 -37.79 -24.90
C ILE A 114 43.50 -37.97 -25.73
N ASN A 115 44.62 -38.19 -25.05
CA ASN A 115 45.90 -38.50 -25.68
C ASN A 115 46.41 -39.84 -25.15
N ALA A 116 45.95 -40.94 -25.75
CA ALA A 116 46.40 -42.29 -25.39
C ALA A 116 47.87 -42.51 -25.81
N LEU A 117 48.54 -43.47 -25.18
CA LEU A 117 49.91 -43.82 -25.55
C LEU A 117 49.97 -44.31 -27.00
N PRO A 118 51.08 -44.06 -27.73
CA PRO A 118 51.21 -44.43 -29.13
C PRO A 118 50.95 -45.94 -29.38
N GLY A 119 50.15 -46.24 -30.40
CA GLY A 119 49.80 -47.61 -30.78
C GLY A 119 48.61 -48.20 -30.03
N ASP A 120 48.07 -47.51 -29.03
CA ASP A 120 46.85 -47.93 -28.35
C ASP A 120 45.59 -47.51 -29.09
N THR A 121 44.58 -48.37 -29.07
CA THR A 121 43.24 -48.07 -29.56
C THR A 121 42.30 -47.77 -28.39
N VAL A 122 42.17 -46.47 -28.08
CA VAL A 122 41.24 -45.94 -27.07
C VAL A 122 40.37 -44.86 -27.70
N ILE A 123 39.05 -44.99 -27.55
CA ILE A 123 38.05 -44.09 -28.13
C ILE A 123 37.30 -43.42 -26.99
N LEU A 124 37.32 -42.09 -26.98
CA LEU A 124 36.49 -41.29 -26.08
C LEU A 124 35.03 -41.34 -26.53
N GLY A 125 34.13 -41.50 -25.57
CA GLY A 125 32.69 -41.48 -25.76
C GLY A 125 31.97 -40.89 -24.56
N GLY A 126 30.68 -41.21 -24.43
CA GLY A 126 29.82 -40.59 -23.45
C GLY A 126 29.42 -39.17 -23.84
N THR A 127 28.78 -38.47 -22.93
CA THR A 127 28.35 -37.08 -23.13
C THR A 127 28.78 -36.27 -21.93
N ALA A 128 29.69 -35.34 -22.16
CA ALA A 128 30.19 -34.46 -21.10
C ALA A 128 29.03 -33.63 -20.53
N SER A 129 28.91 -33.60 -19.21
CA SER A 129 27.97 -32.76 -18.47
C SER A 129 28.71 -31.92 -17.46
N GLY A 130 28.42 -30.62 -17.45
CA GLY A 130 28.99 -29.65 -16.53
C GLY A 130 28.00 -29.25 -15.44
N THR A 131 28.46 -29.15 -14.21
CA THR A 131 27.64 -28.66 -13.09
C THR A 131 28.39 -27.67 -12.21
N PHE A 132 27.71 -26.60 -11.83
CA PHE A 132 28.12 -25.72 -10.74
C PHE A 132 27.74 -26.35 -9.39
N ALA A 133 28.51 -26.05 -8.33
CA ALA A 133 28.20 -26.53 -6.98
C ALA A 133 26.86 -25.98 -6.44
N ASN A 134 26.46 -24.78 -6.87
CA ASN A 134 25.16 -24.19 -6.57
C ASN A 134 24.73 -23.23 -7.69
N LYS A 135 23.44 -22.93 -7.74
CA LYS A 135 22.80 -22.10 -8.76
C LYS A 135 23.07 -20.60 -8.63
N ASN A 136 23.59 -20.14 -7.50
CA ASN A 136 23.66 -18.71 -7.18
C ASN A 136 24.69 -17.98 -8.03
N VAL A 137 24.42 -16.71 -8.31
CA VAL A 137 25.32 -15.78 -9.00
C VAL A 137 26.71 -15.77 -8.36
N GLY A 138 27.74 -15.62 -9.19
CA GLY A 138 29.12 -15.52 -8.74
C GLY A 138 30.10 -15.63 -9.91
N THR A 139 31.31 -15.12 -9.69
CA THR A 139 32.39 -15.13 -10.67
C THR A 139 33.30 -16.35 -10.49
N ALA A 140 33.92 -16.81 -11.57
CA ALA A 140 34.88 -17.91 -11.62
C ALA A 140 34.42 -19.14 -10.83
N LYS A 141 33.13 -19.47 -10.90
CA LYS A 141 32.58 -20.62 -10.20
C LYS A 141 33.12 -21.89 -10.82
N ALA A 142 33.61 -22.80 -9.98
CA ALA A 142 34.10 -24.10 -10.42
C ALA A 142 32.99 -24.91 -11.10
N VAL A 143 33.34 -25.56 -12.21
CA VAL A 143 32.47 -26.46 -12.96
C VAL A 143 33.05 -27.87 -12.90
N THR A 144 32.26 -28.79 -12.37
CA THR A 144 32.59 -30.22 -12.34
C THR A 144 32.15 -30.87 -13.65
N VAL A 145 33.06 -31.57 -14.31
CA VAL A 145 32.77 -32.32 -15.54
C VAL A 145 32.58 -33.80 -15.23
N THR A 146 31.52 -34.39 -15.77
CA THR A 146 31.23 -35.83 -15.68
C THR A 146 30.75 -36.36 -17.03
N GLY A 147 30.53 -37.67 -17.14
CA GLY A 147 29.82 -38.28 -18.27
C GLY A 147 30.68 -38.72 -19.46
N ASN A 148 31.96 -38.34 -19.55
CA ASN A 148 32.86 -38.94 -20.54
C ASN A 148 33.21 -40.38 -20.15
N THR A 149 33.35 -41.25 -21.14
CA THR A 149 33.73 -42.66 -20.98
C THR A 149 34.78 -43.05 -22.03
N ILE A 150 35.49 -44.16 -21.80
CA ILE A 150 36.43 -44.71 -22.79
C ILE A 150 36.04 -46.13 -23.18
N ARG A 151 36.29 -46.48 -24.44
CA ARG A 151 36.15 -47.85 -24.99
C ARG A 151 37.29 -48.14 -25.96
N GLY A 152 37.37 -49.37 -26.45
CA GLY A 152 38.42 -49.81 -27.37
C GLY A 152 39.24 -50.96 -26.78
N ALA A 153 40.11 -51.56 -27.59
CA ALA A 153 40.87 -52.75 -27.23
C ALA A 153 41.79 -52.51 -26.02
N ASP A 154 42.39 -51.32 -25.94
CA ASP A 154 43.35 -50.97 -24.88
C ASP A 154 42.71 -50.16 -23.73
N ALA A 155 41.39 -49.90 -23.75
CA ALA A 155 40.74 -49.02 -22.76
C ALA A 155 40.87 -49.53 -21.32
N GLY A 156 40.89 -50.85 -21.12
CA GLY A 156 41.10 -51.47 -19.80
C GLY A 156 42.48 -51.20 -19.18
N ASN A 157 43.42 -50.65 -19.97
CA ASN A 157 44.75 -50.28 -19.48
C ASN A 157 44.81 -48.87 -18.88
N TYR A 158 43.69 -48.14 -18.90
CA TYR A 158 43.62 -46.75 -18.46
C TYR A 158 42.54 -46.53 -17.40
N THR A 159 42.82 -45.56 -16.52
CA THR A 159 41.80 -44.92 -15.68
C THR A 159 41.49 -43.55 -16.28
N LEU A 160 40.25 -43.36 -16.74
CA LEU A 160 39.82 -42.08 -17.31
C LEU A 160 39.67 -41.04 -16.19
N VAL A 161 40.36 -39.92 -16.33
CA VAL A 161 40.26 -38.76 -15.43
C VAL A 161 39.50 -37.67 -16.15
N GLN A 162 38.35 -37.26 -15.60
CA GLN A 162 37.57 -36.16 -16.16
C GLN A 162 38.35 -34.85 -16.08
N GLN A 163 38.12 -33.94 -17.02
CA GLN A 163 38.77 -32.63 -17.00
C GLN A 163 38.39 -31.85 -15.73
N SER A 164 39.37 -31.23 -15.10
CA SER A 164 39.19 -30.39 -13.90
C SER A 164 39.69 -28.96 -14.16
N GLY A 165 39.45 -28.06 -13.21
CA GLY A 165 39.93 -26.67 -13.27
C GLY A 165 39.10 -25.74 -14.17
N LEU A 166 37.96 -26.20 -14.68
CA LEU A 166 37.04 -25.33 -15.41
C LEU A 166 36.32 -24.38 -14.47
N THR A 167 36.19 -23.12 -14.90
CA THR A 167 35.43 -22.09 -14.21
C THR A 167 34.57 -21.32 -15.20
N ALA A 168 33.43 -20.81 -14.72
CA ALA A 168 32.53 -19.96 -15.47
C ALA A 168 31.76 -19.03 -14.52
N ASP A 169 31.25 -17.93 -15.04
CA ASP A 169 30.46 -16.97 -14.26
C ASP A 169 28.97 -17.34 -14.30
N ILE A 170 28.26 -17.05 -13.22
CA ILE A 170 26.80 -16.94 -13.24
C ILE A 170 26.46 -15.47 -13.00
N ASP A 171 25.97 -14.79 -14.04
CA ASP A 171 25.54 -13.40 -13.99
C ASP A 171 24.11 -13.25 -13.46
N LYS A 172 23.79 -12.07 -12.91
CA LYS A 172 22.43 -11.78 -12.43
C LYS A 172 21.41 -11.80 -13.56
N ALA A 173 20.27 -12.43 -13.31
CA ALA A 173 19.07 -12.27 -14.14
C ALA A 173 18.41 -10.92 -13.87
N ASN A 174 17.66 -10.39 -14.82
CA ASN A 174 16.92 -9.14 -14.64
C ASN A 174 15.51 -9.43 -14.13
N ALA A 175 15.05 -8.71 -13.11
CA ALA A 175 13.67 -8.74 -12.66
C ALA A 175 13.17 -7.32 -12.40
N THR A 176 11.88 -7.09 -12.64
CA THR A 176 11.23 -5.80 -12.35
C THR A 176 10.29 -5.96 -11.17
N VAL A 177 10.54 -5.18 -10.13
CA VAL A 177 9.71 -5.10 -8.93
C VAL A 177 8.85 -3.85 -9.01
N THR A 178 7.54 -4.01 -8.84
CA THR A 178 6.58 -2.92 -8.86
C THR A 178 5.85 -2.85 -7.52
N GLY A 179 5.91 -1.70 -6.85
CA GLY A 179 5.13 -1.48 -5.63
C GLY A 179 3.64 -1.69 -5.87
N ASN A 180 2.92 -2.24 -4.88
CA ASN A 180 1.48 -2.43 -5.01
C ASN A 180 0.77 -1.08 -5.16
N SER A 181 -0.38 -1.08 -5.81
CA SER A 181 -1.21 0.11 -5.99
C SER A 181 -2.59 -0.13 -5.43
N ASP A 182 -3.19 0.91 -4.86
CA ASP A 182 -4.55 0.87 -4.33
C ASP A 182 -5.23 2.23 -4.47
N SER A 183 -6.56 2.25 -4.38
CA SER A 183 -7.34 3.47 -4.44
C SER A 183 -8.46 3.45 -3.41
N VAL A 184 -8.54 4.53 -2.64
CA VAL A 184 -9.55 4.74 -1.59
C VAL A 184 -10.17 6.13 -1.73
N THR A 185 -11.26 6.38 -1.02
CA THR A 185 -11.84 7.73 -0.89
C THR A 185 -11.50 8.29 0.49
N TYR A 186 -11.23 9.59 0.57
CA TYR A 186 -10.90 10.29 1.80
C TYR A 186 -11.93 10.01 2.90
N ASN A 187 -11.45 9.58 4.06
CA ASN A 187 -12.26 9.21 5.22
C ASN A 187 -11.66 9.73 6.53
N GLY A 188 -10.72 10.68 6.48
CA GLY A 188 -10.04 11.25 7.64
C GLY A 188 -8.99 10.35 8.31
N GLN A 189 -8.74 9.15 7.77
CA GLN A 189 -7.75 8.20 8.32
C GLN A 189 -6.51 8.09 7.42
N ASN A 190 -5.38 7.69 8.01
CA ASN A 190 -4.17 7.36 7.26
C ASN A 190 -4.35 6.00 6.57
N HIS A 191 -4.13 5.97 5.26
CA HIS A 191 -4.13 4.76 4.45
C HIS A 191 -2.70 4.35 4.13
N SER A 192 -2.47 3.05 4.03
CA SER A 192 -1.16 2.50 3.68
C SER A 192 -1.30 1.31 2.75
N VAL A 193 -0.42 1.24 1.77
CA VAL A 193 -0.26 0.09 0.89
C VAL A 193 1.13 -0.47 1.12
N SER A 194 1.22 -1.79 1.24
CA SER A 194 2.48 -2.50 1.38
C SER A 194 2.58 -3.66 0.39
N GLY A 195 3.80 -4.14 0.21
CA GLY A 195 4.10 -5.24 -0.69
C GLY A 195 4.26 -4.80 -2.14
N PHE A 196 4.67 -5.76 -2.96
CA PHE A 196 5.02 -5.56 -4.35
C PHE A 196 4.64 -6.77 -5.19
N THR A 197 4.63 -6.56 -6.49
CA THR A 197 4.61 -7.62 -7.50
C THR A 197 5.96 -7.65 -8.22
N VAL A 198 6.27 -8.78 -8.84
CA VAL A 198 7.52 -8.97 -9.59
C VAL A 198 7.26 -9.68 -10.91
N SER A 199 8.02 -9.29 -11.93
CA SER A 199 8.11 -9.99 -13.22
C SER A 199 9.58 -10.23 -13.58
N GLY A 200 9.83 -11.21 -14.45
CA GLY A 200 11.20 -11.57 -14.88
C GLY A 200 11.92 -12.57 -13.97
N LEU A 201 11.26 -13.14 -12.96
CA LEU A 201 11.79 -14.29 -12.24
C LEU A 201 11.89 -15.50 -13.16
N VAL A 202 12.95 -16.28 -13.02
CA VAL A 202 13.28 -17.41 -13.91
C VAL A 202 12.74 -18.73 -13.36
N ASN A 203 12.51 -19.68 -14.26
CA ASN A 203 12.15 -21.07 -13.94
C ASN A 203 10.98 -21.23 -12.95
N GLY A 204 9.97 -20.36 -13.04
CA GLY A 204 8.78 -20.40 -12.18
C GLY A 204 9.03 -20.02 -10.71
N GLU A 205 10.18 -19.40 -10.39
CA GLU A 205 10.40 -18.83 -9.06
C GLU A 205 9.31 -17.80 -8.70
N LEU A 206 8.93 -17.79 -7.42
CA LEU A 206 7.91 -16.88 -6.88
C LEU A 206 8.57 -15.68 -6.18
N THR A 207 7.77 -14.65 -5.86
CA THR A 207 8.21 -13.43 -5.15
C THR A 207 9.00 -13.70 -3.86
N THR A 208 8.79 -14.84 -3.23
CA THR A 208 9.44 -15.27 -1.98
C THR A 208 10.96 -15.42 -2.09
N VAL A 209 11.52 -15.52 -3.31
CA VAL A 209 12.99 -15.54 -3.48
C VAL A 209 13.63 -14.19 -3.22
N LEU A 210 12.88 -13.08 -3.34
CA LEU A 210 13.37 -11.72 -3.12
C LEU A 210 13.22 -11.29 -1.65
N THR A 211 13.85 -12.04 -0.74
CA THR A 211 13.70 -11.85 0.72
C THR A 211 14.20 -10.50 1.25
N GLY A 212 15.08 -9.83 0.50
CA GLY A 212 15.63 -8.51 0.82
C GLY A 212 14.87 -7.32 0.24
N VAL A 213 13.68 -7.54 -0.33
CA VAL A 213 12.88 -6.52 -1.01
C VAL A 213 11.61 -6.24 -0.23
N SER A 214 11.25 -4.96 -0.12
CA SER A 214 9.99 -4.51 0.46
C SER A 214 9.45 -3.31 -0.30
N ALA A 215 8.17 -2.98 -0.11
CA ALA A 215 7.58 -1.78 -0.68
C ALA A 215 6.49 -1.25 0.24
N ALA A 216 6.42 0.07 0.39
CA ALA A 216 5.42 0.72 1.21
C ALA A 216 5.13 2.15 0.72
N GLY A 217 3.92 2.62 0.97
CA GLY A 217 3.50 4.00 0.78
C GLY A 217 2.27 4.31 1.64
N SER A 218 2.13 5.56 2.08
CA SER A 218 0.99 5.98 2.90
C SER A 218 0.59 7.44 2.66
N GLY A 219 -0.65 7.76 3.02
CA GLY A 219 -1.20 9.10 2.93
C GLY A 219 -2.54 9.21 3.66
N THR A 220 -2.89 10.43 4.09
CA THR A 220 -4.18 10.72 4.77
C THR A 220 -5.09 11.57 3.89
N ASN A 221 -4.53 12.60 3.25
CA ASN A 221 -5.29 13.57 2.47
C ASN A 221 -5.53 13.08 1.04
N ALA A 222 -6.52 13.65 0.34
CA ALA A 222 -6.71 13.33 -1.07
C ALA A 222 -5.48 13.72 -1.89
N GLY A 223 -5.07 12.83 -2.80
CA GLY A 223 -3.81 12.94 -3.53
C GLY A 223 -3.35 11.59 -4.08
N SER A 224 -2.15 11.58 -4.66
CA SER A 224 -1.49 10.37 -5.16
C SER A 224 -0.13 10.24 -4.49
N TYR A 225 0.10 9.09 -3.85
CA TYR A 225 1.29 8.81 -3.04
C TYR A 225 2.02 7.61 -3.64
N ASP A 226 3.34 7.69 -3.72
CA ASP A 226 4.14 6.59 -4.24
C ASP A 226 4.22 5.44 -3.22
N VAL A 227 4.06 4.22 -3.73
CA VAL A 227 4.39 2.99 -3.01
C VAL A 227 5.74 2.54 -3.54
N VAL A 228 6.80 2.86 -2.80
CA VAL A 228 8.17 2.78 -3.29
C VAL A 228 8.77 1.41 -2.92
N PRO A 229 9.10 0.55 -3.90
CA PRO A 229 9.89 -0.64 -3.62
C PRO A 229 11.35 -0.28 -3.35
N VAL A 230 11.96 -0.98 -2.40
CA VAL A 230 13.36 -0.86 -2.01
C VAL A 230 13.96 -2.24 -1.78
N GLY A 231 15.28 -2.34 -1.91
CA GLY A 231 16.02 -3.58 -1.64
C GLY A 231 16.89 -4.03 -2.80
N THR A 232 17.61 -5.13 -2.57
CA THR A 232 18.51 -5.75 -3.54
C THR A 232 18.41 -7.26 -3.46
N ASP A 233 18.84 -7.94 -4.51
CA ASP A 233 18.94 -9.40 -4.53
C ASP A 233 20.32 -9.88 -5.00
N SER A 234 20.71 -11.07 -4.53
CA SER A 234 22.00 -11.68 -4.86
C SER A 234 22.01 -12.32 -6.25
N ASN A 235 20.88 -12.83 -6.71
CA ASN A 235 20.73 -13.53 -7.98
C ASN A 235 20.08 -12.66 -9.07
N TYR A 236 19.35 -11.63 -8.66
CA TYR A 236 18.66 -10.72 -9.57
C TYR A 236 19.22 -9.29 -9.54
N ARG A 237 19.31 -8.69 -10.73
CA ARG A 237 19.42 -7.26 -10.93
C ARG A 237 17.99 -6.71 -10.97
N LEU A 238 17.64 -5.92 -9.97
CA LEU A 238 16.28 -5.41 -9.81
C LEU A 238 16.12 -4.04 -10.46
N THR A 239 15.09 -3.90 -11.28
CA THR A 239 14.53 -2.61 -11.70
C THR A 239 13.33 -2.31 -10.81
N LEU A 240 13.36 -1.17 -10.12
CA LEU A 240 12.35 -0.79 -9.12
C LEU A 240 11.39 0.24 -9.71
N THR A 241 10.09 -0.06 -9.69
CA THR A 241 9.02 0.81 -10.20
C THR A 241 8.02 1.12 -9.09
N ASN A 242 7.71 2.41 -8.88
CA ASN A 242 6.76 2.80 -7.85
C ASN A 242 5.33 2.37 -8.21
N GLY A 243 4.62 1.82 -7.23
CA GLY A 243 3.16 1.75 -7.25
C GLY A 243 2.54 3.07 -6.80
N LYS A 244 1.20 3.11 -6.72
CA LYS A 244 0.45 4.31 -6.33
C LYS A 244 -0.67 3.98 -5.34
N LEU A 245 -0.69 4.70 -4.22
CA LEU A 245 -1.87 4.86 -3.38
C LEU A 245 -2.59 6.15 -3.83
N THR A 246 -3.81 6.03 -4.33
CA THR A 246 -4.64 7.18 -4.69
C THR A 246 -5.76 7.38 -3.68
N ILE A 247 -5.83 8.58 -3.09
CA ILE A 247 -6.90 8.97 -2.17
C ILE A 247 -7.77 9.98 -2.91
N ALA A 248 -8.96 9.56 -3.31
CA ALA A 248 -9.93 10.41 -3.99
C ALA A 248 -10.61 11.37 -3.00
N LYS A 249 -10.99 12.56 -3.49
CA LYS A 249 -11.83 13.49 -2.73
C LYS A 249 -13.23 12.90 -2.49
N VAL A 250 -13.80 13.19 -1.33
CA VAL A 250 -15.21 12.89 -1.02
C VAL A 250 -16.09 14.12 -1.30
N ASP A 251 -17.36 13.93 -1.65
CA ASP A 251 -18.27 15.05 -1.91
C ASP A 251 -18.67 15.77 -0.60
N LEU A 252 -18.73 17.09 -0.65
CA LEU A 252 -19.34 17.95 0.37
C LEU A 252 -20.26 18.96 -0.30
N THR A 253 -21.51 19.02 0.16
CA THR A 253 -22.49 19.99 -0.31
C THR A 253 -22.49 21.23 0.60
N VAL A 254 -22.47 22.41 -0.01
CA VAL A 254 -22.58 23.71 0.64
C VAL A 254 -23.84 24.39 0.08
N SER A 255 -24.86 24.55 0.92
CA SER A 255 -26.14 25.14 0.53
C SER A 255 -26.30 26.51 1.15
N ALA A 256 -26.58 27.54 0.35
CA ALA A 256 -26.95 28.85 0.90
C ALA A 256 -28.30 28.77 1.59
N ASN A 257 -28.44 29.47 2.72
CA ASN A 257 -29.73 29.58 3.38
C ASN A 257 -30.59 30.63 2.66
N ASP A 258 -31.88 30.37 2.60
CA ASP A 258 -32.86 31.33 2.09
C ASP A 258 -32.93 32.58 2.98
N GLU A 259 -33.29 33.72 2.40
CA GLU A 259 -33.46 34.99 3.12
C GLU A 259 -34.72 35.73 2.67
N ARG A 260 -35.33 36.48 3.59
CA ARG A 260 -36.44 37.38 3.31
C ARG A 260 -36.08 38.80 3.70
N LYS A 261 -36.29 39.74 2.78
CA LYS A 261 -36.02 41.17 2.97
C LYS A 261 -37.27 41.98 2.64
N ALA A 262 -37.64 42.92 3.51
CA ALA A 262 -38.64 43.92 3.15
C ALA A 262 -38.03 44.96 2.21
N TYR A 263 -38.78 45.41 1.20
CA TYR A 263 -38.31 46.49 0.33
C TYR A 263 -38.02 47.76 1.13
N ASP A 264 -36.75 48.18 1.13
CA ASP A 264 -36.24 49.35 1.85
C ASP A 264 -35.45 50.30 0.94
N GLY A 265 -35.46 50.06 -0.38
CA GLY A 265 -34.76 50.88 -1.37
C GLY A 265 -33.23 50.69 -1.40
N LEU A 266 -32.68 49.70 -0.67
CA LEU A 266 -31.26 49.39 -0.68
C LEU A 266 -30.95 48.10 -1.45
N ARG A 267 -29.81 48.09 -2.15
CA ARG A 267 -29.32 46.89 -2.85
C ARG A 267 -28.91 45.82 -1.85
N TYR A 268 -29.33 44.58 -2.11
CA TYR A 268 -28.89 43.42 -1.36
C TYR A 268 -27.42 43.08 -1.67
N SER A 269 -26.65 42.70 -0.65
CA SER A 269 -25.27 42.24 -0.77
C SER A 269 -24.98 41.24 0.33
N GLY A 270 -24.33 40.12 -0.01
CA GLY A 270 -23.98 39.06 0.93
C GLY A 270 -24.93 37.86 0.87
N GLY A 271 -25.18 37.22 2.01
CA GLY A 271 -25.95 36.00 2.11
C GLY A 271 -26.36 35.71 3.55
N ASN A 272 -27.29 34.77 3.75
CA ASN A 272 -27.81 34.39 5.06
C ASN A 272 -27.09 33.18 5.70
N GLY A 273 -25.78 33.08 5.52
CA GLY A 273 -25.03 31.88 5.94
C GLY A 273 -25.20 30.71 4.97
N VAL A 274 -24.63 29.56 5.34
CA VAL A 274 -24.71 28.31 4.57
C VAL A 274 -24.91 27.13 5.53
N THR A 275 -25.43 26.03 5.00
CA THR A 275 -25.44 24.71 5.64
C THR A 275 -24.52 23.75 4.88
N TYR A 276 -23.89 22.84 5.62
CA TYR A 276 -22.95 21.86 5.06
C TYR A 276 -23.50 20.44 5.25
N ALA A 277 -23.37 19.60 4.23
CA ALA A 277 -23.72 18.18 4.30
C ALA A 277 -22.64 17.32 3.63
N GLY A 278 -22.19 16.28 4.33
CA GLY A 278 -21.17 15.34 3.82
C GLY A 278 -19.78 15.43 4.48
N PHE A 279 -19.62 16.18 5.58
CA PHE A 279 -18.39 16.10 6.35
C PHE A 279 -18.19 14.68 6.89
N ILE A 280 -16.92 14.27 6.95
CA ILE A 280 -16.53 13.03 7.62
C ILE A 280 -16.73 13.25 9.13
N THR A 281 -17.10 12.20 9.85
CA THR A 281 -17.37 12.27 11.30
C THR A 281 -16.22 12.95 12.05
N GLY A 282 -16.54 14.00 12.81
CA GLY A 282 -15.57 14.78 13.60
C GLY A 282 -14.97 15.98 12.84
N GLU A 283 -15.17 16.10 11.53
CA GLU A 283 -14.76 17.26 10.76
C GLU A 283 -15.88 18.32 10.67
N THR A 284 -15.48 19.58 10.50
CA THR A 284 -16.36 20.75 10.40
C THR A 284 -15.84 21.70 9.32
N SER A 285 -16.49 22.85 9.11
CA SER A 285 -16.07 23.87 8.12
C SER A 285 -14.62 24.36 8.28
N ASN A 286 -13.99 24.13 9.42
CA ASN A 286 -12.59 24.48 9.68
C ASN A 286 -11.58 23.73 8.79
N VAL A 287 -11.97 22.61 8.16
CA VAL A 287 -11.11 21.86 7.20
C VAL A 287 -11.17 22.43 5.78
N LEU A 288 -12.06 23.40 5.54
CA LEU A 288 -12.17 24.09 4.27
C LEU A 288 -11.21 25.28 4.24
N GLY A 289 -10.66 25.53 3.05
CA GLY A 289 -9.90 26.75 2.76
C GLY A 289 -10.74 27.78 2.00
N GLY A 290 -10.12 28.93 1.75
CA GLY A 290 -10.77 30.06 1.07
C GLY A 290 -11.64 30.89 2.01
N THR A 291 -12.42 31.79 1.43
CA THR A 291 -13.33 32.68 2.17
C THR A 291 -14.72 32.52 1.58
N LEU A 292 -15.71 32.27 2.42
CA LEU A 292 -17.10 32.16 1.99
C LEU A 292 -17.54 33.52 1.42
N GLY A 293 -17.85 33.51 0.13
CA GLY A 293 -18.49 34.61 -0.56
C GLY A 293 -19.85 34.20 -1.10
N TYR A 294 -20.58 35.19 -1.59
CA TYR A 294 -21.89 34.99 -2.20
C TYR A 294 -21.94 35.65 -3.58
N ALA A 295 -22.52 34.93 -4.52
CA ALA A 295 -22.78 35.30 -5.89
C ALA A 295 -24.27 35.03 -6.20
N GLY A 296 -24.62 34.94 -7.48
CA GLY A 296 -25.98 34.73 -7.93
C GLY A 296 -26.74 36.03 -8.18
N SER A 297 -27.99 35.91 -8.61
CA SER A 297 -28.83 37.06 -8.98
C SER A 297 -29.27 37.92 -7.79
N SER A 298 -29.05 37.46 -6.56
CA SER A 298 -29.35 38.23 -5.35
C SER A 298 -28.41 39.41 -5.17
N GLN A 299 -27.17 39.33 -5.64
CA GLN A 299 -26.17 40.38 -5.44
C GLN A 299 -26.54 41.62 -6.25
N GLY A 300 -26.83 42.71 -5.55
CA GLY A 300 -27.29 43.97 -6.14
C GLY A 300 -28.80 44.07 -6.36
N ALA A 301 -29.58 43.06 -5.99
CA ALA A 301 -31.03 43.05 -6.12
C ALA A 301 -31.68 44.18 -5.29
N LEU A 302 -32.66 44.86 -5.87
CA LEU A 302 -33.34 46.02 -5.28
C LEU A 302 -34.85 45.81 -5.26
N ASP A 303 -35.41 45.31 -6.34
CA ASP A 303 -36.86 45.23 -6.55
C ASP A 303 -37.47 44.00 -5.87
N ALA A 304 -38.79 44.05 -5.66
CA ALA A 304 -39.53 42.92 -5.15
C ALA A 304 -39.42 41.72 -6.12
N GLY A 305 -39.10 40.55 -5.60
CA GLY A 305 -38.83 39.38 -6.44
C GLY A 305 -38.13 38.24 -5.72
N SER A 306 -37.76 37.24 -6.50
CA SER A 306 -37.06 36.03 -6.08
C SER A 306 -35.71 35.95 -6.79
N TYR A 307 -34.63 35.87 -6.02
CA TYR A 307 -33.26 35.91 -6.52
C TYR A 307 -32.43 34.78 -5.92
N ALA A 308 -31.51 34.19 -6.70
CA ALA A 308 -30.66 33.10 -6.24
C ALA A 308 -29.47 33.63 -5.44
N ILE A 309 -29.24 33.07 -4.26
CA ILE A 309 -28.05 33.27 -3.43
C ILE A 309 -27.12 32.08 -3.68
N THR A 310 -26.03 32.28 -4.42
CA THR A 310 -25.08 31.20 -4.74
C THR A 310 -23.84 31.29 -3.85
N PRO A 311 -23.53 30.30 -3.00
CA PRO A 311 -22.27 30.31 -2.26
C PRO A 311 -21.06 30.12 -3.18
N ALA A 312 -19.95 30.78 -2.86
CA ALA A 312 -18.71 30.73 -3.63
C ALA A 312 -17.46 30.91 -2.74
N GLY A 313 -16.27 30.77 -3.34
CA GLY A 313 -15.00 31.16 -2.72
C GLY A 313 -14.36 30.12 -1.78
N LEU A 314 -15.08 29.05 -1.42
CA LEU A 314 -14.53 27.94 -0.64
C LEU A 314 -13.76 26.93 -1.50
N ASN A 315 -12.74 26.30 -0.93
CA ASN A 315 -11.98 25.20 -1.53
C ASN A 315 -11.60 24.14 -0.49
N SER A 316 -11.15 22.98 -0.95
CA SER A 316 -10.64 21.93 -0.06
C SER A 316 -9.65 21.01 -0.76
N VAL A 317 -8.68 20.52 0.00
CA VAL A 317 -7.78 19.43 -0.42
C VAL A 317 -8.52 18.10 -0.43
N ASN A 318 -9.42 17.85 0.52
CA ASN A 318 -10.02 16.54 0.76
C ASN A 318 -11.46 16.40 0.24
N TYR A 319 -12.14 17.53 0.06
CA TYR A 319 -13.52 17.56 -0.40
C TYR A 319 -13.65 18.08 -1.84
N ARG A 320 -14.56 17.46 -2.58
CA ARG A 320 -15.13 18.01 -3.81
C ARG A 320 -16.37 18.79 -3.43
N LEU A 321 -16.27 20.12 -3.49
CA LEU A 321 -17.35 21.01 -3.08
C LEU A 321 -18.43 21.09 -4.15
N ARG A 322 -19.68 20.92 -3.74
CA ARG A 322 -20.88 21.14 -4.57
C ARG A 322 -21.69 22.27 -3.95
N PHE A 323 -21.90 23.35 -4.69
CA PHE A 323 -22.66 24.50 -4.21
C PHE A 323 -24.12 24.40 -4.65
N ILE A 324 -25.03 24.67 -3.71
CA ILE A 324 -26.48 24.71 -3.95
C ILE A 324 -26.97 26.11 -3.59
N ASP A 325 -27.76 26.70 -4.50
CA ASP A 325 -28.31 28.03 -4.34
C ASP A 325 -29.41 28.05 -3.26
N GLY A 326 -29.44 29.13 -2.48
CA GLY A 326 -30.56 29.52 -1.65
C GLY A 326 -31.40 30.60 -2.35
N LEU A 327 -32.50 31.00 -1.73
CA LEU A 327 -33.47 31.94 -2.28
C LEU A 327 -33.56 33.22 -1.44
N LEU A 328 -33.27 34.38 -2.06
CA LEU A 328 -33.65 35.69 -1.54
C LEU A 328 -35.05 36.05 -2.03
N SER A 329 -35.97 36.36 -1.11
CA SER A 329 -37.29 36.90 -1.44
C SER A 329 -37.43 38.33 -0.91
N ILE A 330 -37.54 39.30 -1.83
CA ILE A 330 -37.81 40.71 -1.50
C ILE A 330 -39.32 40.95 -1.61
N SER A 331 -39.96 41.29 -0.49
CA SER A 331 -41.39 41.59 -0.48
C SER A 331 -41.67 42.98 -1.04
N ALA A 332 -42.79 43.15 -1.75
CA ALA A 332 -43.24 44.45 -2.22
C ALA A 332 -43.43 45.46 -1.06
N PRO A 333 -43.20 46.76 -1.29
CA PRO A 333 -43.49 47.78 -0.28
C PRO A 333 -44.97 47.73 0.11
N PRO A 334 -45.33 48.06 1.37
CA PRO A 334 -46.72 48.18 1.76
C PRO A 334 -47.42 49.18 0.83
N PRO A 335 -48.67 48.92 0.40
CA PRO A 335 -49.39 49.83 -0.48
C PRO A 335 -49.45 51.20 0.19
N VAL A 336 -49.00 52.24 -0.53
CA VAL A 336 -49.12 53.62 -0.08
C VAL A 336 -50.61 53.91 0.07
N ALA A 337 -51.07 54.17 1.30
CA ALA A 337 -52.45 54.56 1.54
C ALA A 337 -52.74 55.82 0.69
N PRO A 338 -53.87 55.86 -0.06
CA PRO A 338 -54.18 57.02 -0.89
C PRO A 338 -54.24 58.27 -0.02
N ALA A 339 -53.52 59.31 -0.43
CA ALA A 339 -53.46 60.58 0.29
C ALA A 339 -54.89 61.10 0.54
N VAL A 340 -55.25 61.28 1.81
CA VAL A 340 -56.49 61.97 2.17
C VAL A 340 -56.31 63.44 1.81
N VAL A 341 -56.99 63.90 0.76
CA VAL A 341 -57.10 65.32 0.42
C VAL A 341 -58.03 65.96 1.46
N LEU A 342 -57.48 66.74 2.39
CA LEU A 342 -58.26 67.56 3.31
C LEU A 342 -58.88 68.76 2.54
N PRO A 343 -60.19 69.05 2.69
CA PRO A 343 -60.79 70.26 2.11
C PRO A 343 -60.35 71.53 2.88
N PRO A 344 -60.33 72.71 2.23
CA PRO A 344 -59.88 73.96 2.84
C PRO A 344 -60.89 74.50 3.89
N LEU A 345 -60.37 75.02 5.00
CA LEU A 345 -61.13 75.72 6.05
C LEU A 345 -61.65 77.09 5.58
N PRO A 346 -62.93 77.45 5.83
CA PRO A 346 -63.39 78.84 5.78
C PRO A 346 -63.23 79.58 7.13
N SER A 347 -62.93 80.88 7.04
CA SER A 347 -62.71 81.85 8.14
C SER A 347 -64.02 82.35 8.82
N PRO A 348 -63.95 82.97 10.02
CA PRO A 348 -65.07 83.02 10.98
C PRO A 348 -65.89 84.32 10.97
N SER A 349 -67.19 84.26 11.33
CA SER A 349 -67.93 85.43 11.87
C SER A 349 -69.19 85.06 12.68
N ALA A 350 -69.19 85.58 13.92
CA ALA A 350 -70.27 86.12 14.76
C ALA A 350 -71.55 85.33 15.17
N ASN A 351 -71.50 84.84 16.43
CA ASN A 351 -72.49 84.82 17.53
C ASN A 351 -73.85 84.03 17.49
N PRO A 352 -74.31 83.50 18.66
CA PRO A 352 -75.19 82.32 18.85
C PRO A 352 -76.60 82.71 19.42
N PRO A 353 -77.47 81.89 20.08
CA PRO A 353 -77.58 80.41 20.39
C PRO A 353 -79.00 79.84 20.01
N PRO A 354 -79.54 78.66 20.49
CA PRO A 354 -79.05 77.74 21.52
C PRO A 354 -79.02 76.23 21.23
N LEU A 355 -78.41 75.57 22.21
CA LEU A 355 -78.04 74.17 22.37
C LEU A 355 -79.16 73.15 22.12
N GLY A 356 -78.77 72.05 21.48
CA GLY A 356 -79.47 70.77 21.48
C GLY A 356 -78.48 69.61 21.41
N THR A 357 -78.15 69.08 22.60
CA THR A 357 -77.75 67.70 22.94
C THR A 357 -76.79 66.90 22.04
N ALA A 358 -75.65 66.56 22.63
CA ALA A 358 -74.63 65.65 22.14
C ALA A 358 -75.12 64.19 21.94
N SER A 359 -74.53 63.53 20.95
CA SER A 359 -74.35 62.07 20.93
C SER A 359 -72.98 61.79 20.31
N SER A 360 -72.04 61.40 21.16
CA SER A 360 -70.74 60.84 20.82
C SER A 360 -70.88 59.33 20.80
N ASP A 361 -70.45 58.67 19.73
CA ASP A 361 -69.96 57.30 19.82
C ASP A 361 -69.00 57.00 18.65
N GLY A 362 -67.72 57.05 18.97
CA GLY A 362 -66.66 56.31 18.30
C GLY A 362 -65.97 55.46 19.37
N PRO A 363 -65.61 54.19 19.11
CA PRO A 363 -65.05 53.33 20.14
C PRO A 363 -63.59 53.71 20.42
N SER A 364 -63.33 54.12 21.66
CA SER A 364 -62.02 54.20 22.28
C SER A 364 -61.51 52.78 22.59
N GLY A 365 -60.38 52.38 22.03
CA GLY A 365 -59.68 51.15 22.42
C GLY A 365 -58.66 51.47 23.51
N ALA A 366 -58.97 51.13 24.77
CA ALA A 366 -58.01 51.23 25.87
C ALA A 366 -57.00 50.07 25.81
N SER A 367 -55.70 50.38 25.87
CA SER A 367 -54.62 49.40 26.06
C SER A 367 -54.17 49.41 27.52
N VAL A 368 -54.04 48.24 28.16
CA VAL A 368 -53.58 48.12 29.55
C VAL A 368 -52.35 47.21 29.62
N SER A 369 -51.27 47.67 30.26
CA SER A 369 -50.02 46.91 30.39
C SER A 369 -49.96 46.14 31.71
N LEU A 370 -49.35 44.95 31.69
CA LEU A 370 -49.07 44.10 32.84
C LEU A 370 -47.56 43.83 32.96
N SER A 371 -47.04 43.97 34.18
CA SER A 371 -45.65 43.69 34.51
C SER A 371 -45.53 42.82 35.76
N GLN A 372 -44.58 41.88 35.77
CA GLN A 372 -44.19 41.14 36.96
C GLN A 372 -43.04 41.88 37.67
N ASN A 373 -43.06 41.94 39.01
CA ASN A 373 -41.91 42.43 39.79
C ASN A 373 -40.81 41.35 39.79
N GLY A 374 -39.82 41.49 38.91
CA GLY A 374 -38.62 40.65 38.86
C GLY A 374 -38.19 40.24 37.45
N ARG A 375 -36.88 40.08 37.23
CA ARG A 375 -36.28 39.78 35.92
C ARG A 375 -36.57 38.34 35.50
N VAL A 376 -37.46 38.14 34.54
CA VAL A 376 -37.70 36.83 33.90
C VAL A 376 -36.51 36.50 32.99
N THR A 377 -35.67 35.54 33.38
CA THR A 377 -34.67 34.92 32.50
C THR A 377 -35.26 33.70 31.80
N SER A 378 -34.78 33.41 30.58
CA SER A 378 -35.09 32.20 29.81
C SER A 378 -35.15 30.95 30.70
N GLY A 379 -36.27 30.21 30.64
CA GLY A 379 -36.46 28.95 31.38
C GLY A 379 -37.22 29.03 32.71
N ASN A 380 -37.56 30.21 33.23
CA ASN A 380 -38.41 30.35 34.42
C ASN A 380 -39.87 30.71 34.07
N GLY A 381 -40.81 30.24 34.89
CA GLY A 381 -42.26 30.47 34.70
C GLY A 381 -42.74 31.86 35.13
N ILE A 382 -43.88 32.30 34.58
CA ILE A 382 -44.56 33.55 34.95
C ILE A 382 -45.92 33.26 35.60
N SER A 383 -46.33 34.13 36.52
CA SER A 383 -47.69 34.18 37.08
C SER A 383 -48.07 35.64 37.27
N ILE A 384 -49.02 36.13 36.47
CA ILE A 384 -49.36 37.56 36.36
C ILE A 384 -50.90 37.71 36.42
N PRO A 385 -51.46 38.38 37.45
CA PRO A 385 -52.89 38.63 37.53
C PRO A 385 -53.36 39.69 36.51
N LEU A 386 -54.64 39.65 36.13
CA LEU A 386 -55.25 40.74 35.37
C LEU A 386 -55.18 42.06 36.15
N PRO A 387 -55.11 43.22 35.46
CA PRO A 387 -55.18 44.52 36.10
C PRO A 387 -56.45 44.63 36.94
N THR A 388 -56.37 45.24 38.12
CA THR A 388 -57.48 45.33 39.08
C THR A 388 -58.76 45.88 38.44
N GLN A 389 -58.66 46.85 37.51
CA GLN A 389 -59.79 47.42 36.77
C GLN A 389 -60.51 46.40 35.87
N LEU A 390 -59.77 45.51 35.21
CA LEU A 390 -60.34 44.43 34.39
C LEU A 390 -60.82 43.27 35.27
N ALA A 391 -60.11 42.98 36.35
CA ALA A 391 -60.50 41.95 37.31
C ALA A 391 -61.82 42.30 38.03
N SER A 392 -62.06 43.59 38.31
CA SER A 392 -63.31 44.11 38.86
C SER A 392 -64.47 44.14 37.84
N ALA A 393 -64.19 44.30 36.54
CA ALA A 393 -65.22 44.19 35.50
C ALA A 393 -65.78 42.76 35.35
N ALA A 394 -65.11 41.77 35.95
CA ALA A 394 -65.50 40.36 35.99
C ALA A 394 -66.03 39.91 37.37
N THR A 395 -66.74 40.77 38.12
CA THR A 395 -67.35 40.40 39.41
C THR A 395 -68.78 39.90 39.26
N GLY A 396 -68.92 38.57 39.29
CA GLY A 396 -70.18 37.83 39.32
C GLY A 396 -69.89 36.39 38.93
N SER A 397 -70.53 35.40 39.57
CA SER A 397 -70.24 33.97 39.34
C SER A 397 -70.50 33.47 37.90
N ASN A 398 -71.00 34.35 37.01
CA ASN A 398 -71.30 34.10 35.59
C ASN A 398 -70.51 35.00 34.61
N ALA A 399 -69.46 35.71 35.04
CA ALA A 399 -68.65 36.52 34.12
C ALA A 399 -67.92 35.62 33.10
N VAL A 400 -68.22 35.79 31.81
CA VAL A 400 -67.53 35.07 30.74
C VAL A 400 -66.28 35.84 30.35
N ILE A 401 -65.12 35.26 30.65
CA ILE A 401 -63.81 35.79 30.26
C ILE A 401 -63.25 34.91 29.14
N SER A 402 -62.96 35.50 27.98
CA SER A 402 -62.22 34.83 26.92
C SER A 402 -60.93 35.57 26.59
N VAL A 403 -59.87 34.83 26.30
CA VAL A 403 -58.57 35.39 25.95
C VAL A 403 -58.08 34.77 24.65
N THR A 404 -57.69 35.63 23.72
CA THR A 404 -57.18 35.27 22.40
C THR A 404 -55.95 36.11 22.07
N THR A 405 -55.24 35.77 20.98
CA THR A 405 -54.30 36.72 20.39
C THR A 405 -55.04 37.97 19.89
N VAL A 406 -54.35 39.08 19.67
CA VAL A 406 -54.99 40.31 19.13
C VAL A 406 -55.79 40.08 17.84
N ASN A 407 -55.42 39.05 17.05
CA ASN A 407 -56.09 38.65 15.81
C ASN A 407 -57.21 37.61 16.03
N GLY A 408 -57.58 37.29 17.27
CA GLY A 408 -58.66 36.34 17.60
C GLY A 408 -58.26 34.86 17.58
N GLY A 409 -56.96 34.54 17.48
CA GLY A 409 -56.44 33.17 17.50
C GLY A 409 -56.24 32.61 18.91
N VAL A 410 -55.93 31.32 19.01
CA VAL A 410 -55.59 30.66 20.28
C VAL A 410 -54.25 31.16 20.82
N LEU A 411 -54.10 31.18 22.15
CA LEU A 411 -52.84 31.55 22.79
C LEU A 411 -51.72 30.55 22.42
N PRO A 412 -50.45 30.99 22.36
CA PRO A 412 -49.31 30.10 22.20
C PRO A 412 -49.30 29.00 23.26
N ALA A 413 -48.83 27.80 22.89
CA ALA A 413 -48.85 26.63 23.78
C ALA A 413 -48.12 26.84 25.13
N TRP A 414 -47.18 27.78 25.20
CA TRP A 414 -46.43 28.11 26.42
C TRP A 414 -47.21 29.02 27.38
N LEU A 415 -48.28 29.71 26.96
CA LEU A 415 -49.02 30.68 27.78
C LEU A 415 -50.48 30.24 28.00
N LYS A 416 -50.91 30.17 29.26
CA LYS A 416 -52.28 29.81 29.64
C LYS A 416 -52.92 30.91 30.48
N PHE A 417 -54.24 31.04 30.38
CA PHE A 417 -55.04 31.92 31.24
C PHE A 417 -55.93 31.07 32.15
N ASN A 418 -55.85 31.29 33.45
CA ASN A 418 -56.75 30.68 34.43
C ASN A 418 -57.91 31.65 34.74
N PRO A 419 -59.15 31.35 34.32
CA PRO A 419 -60.30 32.22 34.54
C PRO A 419 -60.75 32.29 36.00
N GLU A 420 -60.48 31.27 36.82
CA GLU A 420 -60.87 31.24 38.24
C GLU A 420 -60.02 32.19 39.08
N THR A 421 -58.71 32.16 38.87
CA THR A 421 -57.75 33.03 39.56
C THR A 421 -57.48 34.34 38.81
N LYS A 422 -58.01 34.49 37.59
CA LYS A 422 -57.83 35.65 36.70
C LYS A 422 -56.36 35.97 36.41
N THR A 423 -55.55 34.94 36.18
CA THR A 423 -54.08 35.05 36.05
C THR A 423 -53.56 34.38 34.77
N PHE A 424 -52.59 35.02 34.13
CA PHE A 424 -51.74 34.42 33.10
C PHE A 424 -50.62 33.61 33.73
N VAL A 425 -50.41 32.39 33.25
CA VAL A 425 -49.37 31.48 33.73
C VAL A 425 -48.60 30.83 32.59
N ALA A 426 -47.28 30.72 32.75
CA ALA A 426 -46.41 29.89 31.90
C ALA A 426 -45.36 29.21 32.77
N THR A 427 -44.93 27.99 32.43
CA THR A 427 -43.85 27.29 33.14
C THR A 427 -42.46 27.61 32.59
N ALA A 428 -42.37 28.03 31.33
CA ALA A 428 -41.17 28.55 30.70
C ALA A 428 -41.56 29.54 29.58
N VAL A 429 -40.87 30.67 29.50
CA VAL A 429 -41.07 31.69 28.45
C VAL A 429 -39.97 31.53 27.39
N PRO A 430 -40.29 31.33 26.09
CA PRO A 430 -39.28 31.27 25.03
C PRO A 430 -38.53 32.60 24.84
N ASP A 431 -37.28 32.52 24.39
CA ASP A 431 -36.46 33.71 24.13
C ASP A 431 -37.10 34.62 23.08
N GLY A 432 -37.22 35.91 23.41
CA GLY A 432 -37.84 36.92 22.54
C GLY A 432 -39.38 36.88 22.49
N ALA A 433 -40.05 36.04 23.29
CA ALA A 433 -41.51 35.90 23.25
C ALA A 433 -42.29 37.04 23.93
N LEU A 434 -41.62 37.93 24.69
CA LEU A 434 -42.21 39.12 25.33
C LEU A 434 -41.53 40.40 24.82
N PRO A 435 -42.24 41.55 24.74
CA PRO A 435 -43.63 41.74 25.14
C PRO A 435 -44.63 41.14 24.12
N MET A 436 -45.76 40.64 24.62
CA MET A 436 -46.83 40.05 23.82
C MET A 436 -48.15 40.74 24.09
N GLN A 437 -48.92 41.05 23.03
CA GLN A 437 -50.26 41.56 23.14
C GLN A 437 -51.30 40.44 23.04
N VAL A 438 -52.27 40.45 23.96
CA VAL A 438 -53.42 39.54 23.96
C VAL A 438 -54.71 40.34 24.02
N MET A 439 -55.79 39.76 23.49
CA MET A 439 -57.12 40.33 23.56
C MET A 439 -57.91 39.64 24.66
N VAL A 440 -58.30 40.39 25.69
CA VAL A 440 -59.15 39.93 26.79
C VAL A 440 -60.56 40.45 26.55
N THR A 441 -61.53 39.54 26.49
CA THR A 441 -62.94 39.88 26.34
C THR A 441 -63.68 39.55 27.62
N ILE A 442 -64.31 40.54 28.24
CA ILE A 442 -65.11 40.39 29.47
C ILE A 442 -66.51 40.88 29.15
N ASN A 443 -67.52 40.02 29.25
CA ASN A 443 -68.93 40.36 28.97
C ASN A 443 -69.14 41.06 27.60
N GLY A 444 -68.36 40.66 26.59
CA GLY A 444 -68.43 41.20 25.23
C GLY A 444 -67.57 42.45 24.98
N GLN A 445 -66.99 43.08 26.00
CA GLN A 445 -66.05 44.19 25.82
C GLN A 445 -64.62 43.69 25.62
N ARG A 446 -63.98 44.16 24.54
CA ARG A 446 -62.64 43.74 24.10
C ARG A 446 -61.60 44.75 24.56
N THR A 447 -60.61 44.29 25.32
CA THR A 447 -59.48 45.09 25.79
C THR A 447 -58.16 44.45 25.38
N THR A 448 -57.26 45.22 24.78
CA THR A 448 -55.91 44.75 24.47
C THR A 448 -55.05 44.86 25.72
N VAL A 449 -54.44 43.74 26.13
CA VAL A 449 -53.55 43.63 27.27
C VAL A 449 -52.13 43.32 26.79
N VAL A 450 -51.15 44.08 27.26
CA VAL A 450 -49.73 43.84 26.96
C VAL A 450 -49.09 43.10 28.12
N ILE A 451 -48.55 41.91 27.86
CA ILE A 451 -47.77 41.13 28.84
C ILE A 451 -46.30 41.42 28.57
N SER A 452 -45.59 41.95 29.56
CA SER A 452 -44.19 42.39 29.40
C SER A 452 -43.29 41.93 30.54
N ASN A 453 -41.97 42.01 30.31
CA ASN A 453 -40.93 41.63 31.27
C ASN A 453 -40.49 42.81 32.18
N HIS A 454 -41.12 43.98 32.06
CA HIS A 454 -40.69 45.22 32.70
C HIS A 454 -41.87 46.02 33.24
N ALA A 455 -41.74 46.58 34.45
CA ALA A 455 -42.70 47.58 34.95
C ALA A 455 -42.45 48.90 34.22
N GLU A 456 -43.47 49.44 33.56
CA GLU A 456 -43.55 50.88 33.30
C GLU A 456 -44.45 51.48 34.38
N GLU A 457 -43.99 52.56 35.03
CA GLU A 457 -44.75 53.36 36.02
C GLU A 457 -46.00 54.02 35.43
#